data_AF-A0A8T6MUE7-F1
#
_entry.id   AF-A0A8T6MUE7-F1
#
_cell.length_a   1.000
_cell.length_b   1.000
_cell.length_c   1.000
_cell.angle_alpha   90.00
_cell.angle_beta   90.00
_cell.angle_gamma   90.00
#
_symmetry.space_group_name_H-M   'P 1'
#
loop_
_entity.id
_entity.type
_entity.pdbx_description
1 polymer ?
#
loop_
_entity_poly.entity_id
_entity_poly.type
_entity_poly.pdbx_seq_one_letter_code
_entity_poly.pdbx_strand_id
1 'polypeptide(L)'
;MISEFNRFFSSKSLASTYKPTFLKCLLDLGDYKLDEGSQWVSENKDRLTVDLNFVAARFLRYYWPLRFKFRLKQEATATPIAVYRILEEYEEQIGVKSTPSKKLMCSEKLSDLRLKTIKEGIKPQVLPRLLNDCKIYSINKGSNSIEIKKEIVEHMKNNKKVLEAALNHMIAEYLEKCNASPNISTKLEEKINRTTMKKDATMNKLNHEIDGATSHEIRNILTALASSGLLLENYIQSEMQ
;
A
#
# COMPACT_ATOMS: atom_id res chain seq x y z
N MET A 1 4.28 -5.81 -20.72
CA MET A 1 3.51 -5.14 -19.65
C MET A 1 3.81 -5.74 -18.28
N ILE A 2 3.55 -7.04 -18.06
CA ILE A 2 4.06 -7.80 -16.89
C ILE A 2 5.57 -7.59 -16.72
N SER A 3 6.30 -7.54 -17.83
CA SER A 3 7.73 -7.25 -17.90
C SER A 3 8.15 -5.94 -17.22
N GLU A 4 7.35 -4.87 -17.29
CA GLU A 4 7.70 -3.55 -16.74
C GLU A 4 7.52 -3.51 -15.22
N PHE A 5 6.43 -4.09 -14.71
CA PHE A 5 6.24 -4.24 -13.27
C PHE A 5 7.27 -5.19 -12.66
N ASN A 6 7.56 -6.33 -13.31
CA ASN A 6 8.60 -7.24 -12.86
C ASN A 6 9.98 -6.56 -12.84
N ARG A 7 10.29 -5.74 -13.86
CA ARG A 7 11.52 -4.94 -13.89
C ARG A 7 11.58 -3.97 -12.71
N PHE A 8 10.48 -3.28 -12.43
CA PHE A 8 10.38 -2.37 -11.29
C PHE A 8 10.63 -3.08 -9.95
N PHE A 9 9.92 -4.20 -9.71
CA PHE A 9 10.05 -4.97 -8.47
C PHE A 9 11.41 -5.66 -8.31
N SER A 10 12.11 -5.96 -9.41
CA SER A 10 13.46 -6.53 -9.38
C SER A 10 14.56 -5.47 -9.14
N SER A 11 14.22 -4.18 -9.17
CA SER A 11 15.20 -3.11 -8.96
C SER A 11 15.63 -3.02 -7.49
N LYS A 12 16.94 -3.07 -7.23
CA LYS A 12 17.50 -3.05 -5.87
C LYS A 12 17.77 -1.64 -5.32
N SER A 13 17.58 -0.59 -6.12
CA SER A 13 18.01 0.77 -5.77
C SER A 13 16.85 1.73 -5.54
N LEU A 14 16.26 1.67 -4.35
CA LEU A 14 15.40 2.74 -3.86
C LEU A 14 16.23 3.75 -3.06
N ALA A 15 16.15 5.01 -3.47
CA ALA A 15 16.71 6.14 -2.71
C ALA A 15 15.65 6.80 -1.80
N SER A 16 14.37 6.50 -2.02
CA SER A 16 13.23 6.93 -1.21
C SER A 16 11.98 6.12 -1.57
N THR A 17 10.91 6.32 -0.83
CA THR A 17 9.58 5.72 -1.07
C THR A 17 8.79 6.38 -2.21
N TYR A 18 9.36 7.39 -2.88
CA TYR A 18 8.63 8.17 -3.89
C TYR A 18 8.19 7.35 -5.09
N LYS A 19 9.10 6.56 -5.68
CA LYS A 19 8.81 5.72 -6.85
C LYS A 19 7.68 4.71 -6.58
N PRO A 20 7.78 3.86 -5.54
CA PRO A 20 6.70 2.91 -5.27
C PRO A 20 5.40 3.61 -4.84
N THR A 21 5.46 4.73 -4.11
CA THR A 21 4.24 5.47 -3.74
C THR A 21 3.58 6.11 -4.96
N PHE A 22 4.35 6.62 -5.92
CA PHE A 22 3.81 7.17 -7.16
C PHE A 22 3.14 6.08 -7.99
N LEU A 23 3.77 4.90 -8.11
CA LEU A 23 3.18 3.76 -8.79
C LEU A 23 1.90 3.28 -8.09
N LYS A 24 1.87 3.29 -6.75
CA LYS A 24 0.67 3.01 -5.94
C LYS A 24 -0.47 3.99 -6.26
N CYS A 25 -0.18 5.28 -6.41
CA CYS A 25 -1.18 6.27 -6.83
C CYS A 25 -1.76 5.98 -8.21
N LEU A 26 -0.96 5.43 -9.14
CA LEU A 26 -1.44 5.07 -10.48
C LEU A 26 -2.38 3.85 -10.48
N LEU A 27 -2.25 2.95 -9.50
CA LEU A 27 -3.16 1.79 -9.38
C LEU A 27 -4.62 2.23 -9.19
N ASP A 28 -4.84 3.39 -8.57
CA ASP A 28 -6.18 3.96 -8.38
C ASP A 28 -6.84 4.45 -9.67
N LEU A 29 -6.12 4.52 -10.80
CA LEU A 29 -6.74 4.80 -12.10
C LEU A 29 -7.69 3.68 -12.54
N GLY A 30 -7.55 2.48 -12.00
CA GLY A 30 -8.40 1.34 -12.35
C GLY A 30 -9.81 1.36 -11.75
N ASP A 31 -10.03 2.14 -10.68
CA ASP A 31 -11.24 2.02 -9.84
C ASP A 31 -11.57 3.29 -9.00
N TYR A 32 -11.21 4.49 -9.47
CA TYR A 32 -11.57 5.73 -8.78
C TYR A 32 -13.06 6.06 -8.89
N LYS A 33 -13.61 6.76 -7.87
CA LYS A 33 -14.99 7.27 -7.89
C LYS A 33 -15.08 8.64 -8.54
N LEU A 34 -16.29 9.03 -8.94
CA LEU A 34 -16.56 10.33 -9.57
C LEU A 34 -16.06 11.52 -8.72
N ASP A 35 -16.23 11.48 -7.40
CA ASP A 35 -15.79 12.54 -6.49
C ASP A 35 -14.32 12.38 -6.01
N GLU A 36 -13.56 11.48 -6.63
CA GLU A 36 -12.15 11.19 -6.30
C GLU A 36 -11.19 11.61 -7.42
N GLY A 37 -11.50 12.73 -8.08
CA GLY A 37 -10.64 13.36 -9.08
C GLY A 37 -10.93 12.94 -10.52
N SER A 38 -12.15 12.49 -10.84
CA SER A 38 -12.50 12.06 -12.20
C SER A 38 -12.31 13.16 -13.25
N GLN A 39 -12.44 14.43 -12.86
CA GLN A 39 -12.22 15.59 -13.72
C GLN A 39 -10.78 15.72 -14.24
N TRP A 40 -9.84 14.98 -13.65
CA TRP A 40 -8.41 14.98 -14.02
C TRP A 40 -8.01 13.80 -14.90
N VAL A 41 -8.98 12.99 -15.31
CA VAL A 41 -8.75 11.83 -16.17
C VAL A 41 -9.64 11.99 -17.40
N SER A 42 -9.01 12.09 -18.57
CA SER A 42 -9.72 12.07 -19.84
C SER A 42 -9.32 10.84 -20.64
N GLU A 43 -10.32 10.24 -21.27
CA GLU A 43 -10.13 9.06 -22.10
C GLU A 43 -10.12 9.42 -23.58
N ASN A 44 -9.10 8.95 -24.27
CA ASN A 44 -9.03 8.88 -25.72
C ASN A 44 -9.12 7.40 -26.16
N LYS A 45 -9.08 7.12 -27.48
CA LYS A 45 -9.29 5.77 -28.04
C LYS A 45 -8.53 4.67 -27.29
N ASP A 46 -7.21 4.78 -27.19
CA ASP A 46 -6.32 3.76 -26.61
C ASP A 46 -5.56 4.26 -25.36
N ARG A 47 -5.77 5.51 -24.93
CA ARG A 47 -4.99 6.18 -23.88
C ARG A 47 -5.87 6.94 -22.90
N LEU A 48 -5.36 7.07 -21.68
CA LEU A 48 -5.83 8.01 -20.67
C LEU A 48 -4.82 9.15 -20.58
N THR A 49 -5.31 10.38 -20.63
CA THR A 49 -4.56 11.56 -20.22
C THR A 49 -4.92 11.86 -18.76
N VAL A 50 -3.91 11.87 -17.90
CA VAL A 50 -4.07 12.02 -16.45
C VAL A 50 -3.35 13.28 -16.00
N ASP A 51 -4.08 14.23 -15.41
CA ASP A 51 -3.50 15.38 -14.75
C ASP A 51 -2.87 14.96 -13.41
N LEU A 52 -1.67 15.48 -13.13
CA LEU A 52 -0.88 15.15 -11.95
C LEU A 52 -1.57 15.56 -10.64
N ASN A 53 -2.62 16.39 -10.66
CA ASN A 53 -3.47 16.62 -9.50
C ASN A 53 -4.12 15.31 -8.99
N PHE A 54 -4.50 14.40 -9.91
CA PHE A 54 -5.02 13.08 -9.56
C PHE A 54 -4.02 12.29 -8.73
N VAL A 55 -2.76 12.32 -9.16
CA VAL A 55 -1.66 11.63 -8.49
C VAL A 55 -1.29 12.33 -7.19
N ALA A 56 -1.19 13.66 -7.19
CA ALA A 56 -0.83 14.46 -6.02
C ALA A 56 -1.79 14.27 -4.85
N ALA A 57 -3.11 14.27 -5.12
CA ALA A 57 -4.13 14.05 -4.09
C ALA A 57 -3.90 12.72 -3.35
N ARG A 58 -3.60 11.65 -4.09
CA ARG A 58 -3.32 10.31 -3.54
C ARG A 58 -1.96 10.26 -2.86
N PHE A 59 -0.95 10.86 -3.48
CA PHE A 59 0.41 10.89 -2.96
C PHE A 59 0.44 11.52 -1.58
N LEU A 60 -0.13 12.71 -1.43
CA LEU A 60 -0.27 13.41 -0.16
C LEU A 60 -1.06 12.60 0.87
N ARG A 61 -2.17 11.99 0.46
CA ARG A 61 -2.98 11.13 1.33
C ARG A 61 -2.18 9.95 1.88
N TYR A 62 -1.34 9.32 1.07
CA TYR A 62 -0.49 8.20 1.50
C TYR A 62 0.57 8.65 2.51
N TYR A 63 1.18 9.81 2.30
CA TYR A 63 2.20 10.32 3.22
C TYR A 63 1.64 10.88 4.52
N TRP A 64 0.38 11.31 4.55
CA TRP A 64 -0.26 11.88 5.75
C TRP A 64 -0.10 11.02 7.02
N PRO A 65 -0.58 9.76 7.08
CA PRO A 65 -0.45 8.94 8.28
C PRO A 65 1.02 8.61 8.57
N LEU A 66 1.86 8.45 7.54
CA LEU A 66 3.28 8.18 7.73
C LEU A 66 3.98 9.33 8.47
N ARG A 67 3.60 10.59 8.16
CA ARG A 67 4.15 11.77 8.83
C ARG A 67 3.52 12.01 10.20
N PHE A 68 2.21 12.19 10.25
CA PHE A 68 1.55 12.75 11.44
C PHE A 68 1.19 11.69 12.49
N LYS A 69 0.85 10.47 12.05
CA LYS A 69 0.46 9.39 12.96
C LYS A 69 1.65 8.53 13.37
N PHE A 70 2.47 8.12 12.40
CA PHE A 70 3.54 7.14 12.64
C PHE A 70 4.94 7.76 12.73
N ARG A 71 5.09 9.03 12.32
CA ARG A 71 6.35 9.79 12.39
C ARG A 71 7.54 9.06 11.73
N LEU A 72 7.28 8.38 10.61
CA LEU A 72 8.29 7.59 9.89
C LEU A 72 9.11 8.48 8.97
N LYS A 73 10.44 8.42 9.04
CA LYS A 73 11.34 8.99 8.04
C LYS A 73 11.16 8.30 6.70
N GLN A 74 11.28 9.04 5.60
CA GLN A 74 11.13 8.52 4.23
C GLN A 74 12.46 8.43 3.47
N GLU A 75 13.54 8.82 4.12
CA GLU A 75 14.92 8.66 3.68
C GLU A 75 15.84 8.59 4.91
N ALA A 76 17.07 8.11 4.71
CA ALA A 76 18.06 7.97 5.79
C ALA A 76 18.62 9.32 6.27
N THR A 77 18.35 10.43 5.57
CA THR A 77 18.89 11.74 5.92
C THR A 77 18.11 12.38 7.08
N ALA A 78 18.71 13.42 7.69
CA ALA A 78 18.07 14.21 8.73
C ALA A 78 16.99 15.16 8.17
N THR A 79 17.10 15.55 6.90
CA THR A 79 16.20 16.51 6.27
C THR A 79 14.91 15.83 5.84
N PRO A 80 13.74 16.37 6.18
CA PRO A 80 12.49 15.81 5.69
C PRO A 80 12.38 15.92 4.17
N ILE A 81 11.85 14.86 3.55
CA ILE A 81 11.47 14.87 2.14
C ILE A 81 10.53 16.05 1.83
N ALA A 82 10.55 16.53 0.58
CA ALA A 82 9.76 17.68 0.16
C ALA A 82 8.27 17.55 0.51
N VAL A 83 7.68 16.36 0.36
CA VAL A 83 6.26 16.15 0.68
C VAL A 83 5.96 16.31 2.16
N TYR A 84 6.88 15.96 3.06
CA TYR A 84 6.66 16.15 4.50
C TYR A 84 6.67 17.63 4.87
N ARG A 85 7.62 18.39 4.34
CA ARG A 85 7.64 19.84 4.51
C ARG A 85 6.35 20.50 4.01
N ILE A 86 5.88 20.09 2.83
CA ILE A 86 4.64 20.60 2.24
C ILE A 86 3.42 20.21 3.08
N LEU A 87 3.37 18.98 3.59
CA LEU A 87 2.28 18.54 4.46
C LEU A 87 2.20 19.33 5.76
N GLU A 88 3.35 19.63 6.39
CA GLU A 88 3.43 20.43 7.61
C GLU A 88 2.96 21.87 7.38
N GLU A 89 3.36 22.50 6.27
CA GLU A 89 2.95 23.86 5.91
C GLU A 89 1.42 24.00 5.72
N TYR A 90 0.75 22.93 5.30
CA TYR A 90 -0.68 22.92 5.02
C TYR A 90 -1.50 22.12 6.06
N GLU A 91 -0.90 21.72 7.19
CA GLU A 91 -1.55 20.88 8.20
C GLU A 91 -2.86 21.51 8.69
N GLU A 92 -2.83 22.81 9.02
CA GLU A 92 -4.01 23.56 9.48
C GLU A 92 -5.11 23.66 8.42
N GLN A 93 -4.73 23.83 7.14
CA GLN A 93 -5.70 23.95 6.05
C GLN A 93 -6.43 22.63 5.79
N ILE A 94 -5.73 21.50 5.94
CA ILE A 94 -6.28 20.16 5.83
C ILE A 94 -7.21 19.88 7.03
N GLY A 95 -6.80 20.31 8.23
CA GLY A 95 -7.69 20.43 9.39
C GLY A 95 -8.23 19.10 9.96
N VAL A 96 -7.66 17.96 9.57
CA VAL A 96 -8.08 16.63 10.07
C VAL A 96 -6.92 15.90 10.72
N LYS A 97 -7.14 15.32 11.90
CA LYS A 97 -6.11 14.51 12.59
C LYS A 97 -5.95 13.11 11.99
N SER A 98 -7.03 12.57 11.43
CA SER A 98 -7.04 11.28 10.73
C SER A 98 -6.56 11.43 9.29
N THR A 99 -6.26 10.30 8.62
CA THR A 99 -5.98 10.27 7.18
C THR A 99 -7.10 10.97 6.39
N PRO A 100 -6.80 12.03 5.61
CA PRO A 100 -7.78 12.70 4.76
C PRO A 100 -8.49 11.74 3.81
N SER A 101 -9.75 12.01 3.50
CA SER A 101 -10.47 11.27 2.45
C SER A 101 -9.94 11.65 1.06
N LYS A 102 -10.04 10.75 0.07
CA LYS A 102 -9.69 11.06 -1.32
C LYS A 102 -10.47 12.27 -1.83
N LYS A 103 -11.77 12.35 -1.53
CA LYS A 103 -12.64 13.49 -1.83
C LYS A 103 -12.11 14.82 -1.28
N LEU A 104 -11.71 14.86 0.00
CA LEU A 104 -11.14 16.07 0.60
C LEU A 104 -9.86 16.49 -0.13
N MET A 105 -8.97 15.54 -0.42
CA MET A 105 -7.72 15.79 -1.15
C MET A 105 -7.93 16.27 -2.58
N CYS A 106 -9.11 16.01 -3.16
CA CYS A 106 -9.51 16.48 -4.48
C CYS A 106 -10.23 17.85 -4.45
N SER A 107 -10.51 18.41 -3.28
CA SER A 107 -11.23 19.69 -3.15
C SER A 107 -10.41 20.88 -3.66
N GLU A 108 -11.10 21.92 -4.13
CA GLU A 108 -10.42 23.11 -4.64
C GLU A 108 -9.64 23.87 -3.57
N LYS A 109 -10.07 23.79 -2.30
CA LYS A 109 -9.34 24.35 -1.15
C LYS A 109 -7.88 23.88 -1.08
N LEU A 110 -7.59 22.68 -1.57
CA LEU A 110 -6.25 22.07 -1.53
C LEU A 110 -5.53 22.11 -2.90
N SER A 111 -5.95 22.97 -3.84
CA SER A 111 -5.32 23.08 -5.15
C SER A 111 -3.87 23.57 -5.06
N ASP A 112 -3.60 24.57 -4.24
CA ASP A 112 -2.23 25.07 -4.01
C ASP A 112 -1.30 24.00 -3.43
N LEU A 113 -1.80 23.24 -2.44
CA LEU A 113 -1.09 22.10 -1.86
C LEU A 113 -0.70 21.07 -2.93
N ARG A 114 -1.66 20.69 -3.79
CA ARG A 114 -1.39 19.73 -4.88
C ARG A 114 -0.40 20.31 -5.88
N LEU A 115 -0.56 21.57 -6.28
CA LEU A 115 0.32 22.22 -7.24
C LEU A 115 1.76 22.32 -6.72
N LYS A 116 1.93 22.67 -5.45
CA LYS A 116 3.25 22.70 -4.78
C LYS A 116 3.87 21.31 -4.74
N THR A 117 3.08 20.30 -4.39
CA THR A 117 3.50 18.89 -4.42
C THR A 117 3.93 18.43 -5.81
N ILE A 118 3.23 18.87 -6.86
CA ILE A 118 3.59 18.55 -8.24
C ILE A 118 4.95 19.16 -8.60
N LYS A 119 5.15 20.45 -8.27
CA LYS A 119 6.35 21.21 -8.63
C LYS A 119 7.59 20.78 -7.85
N GLU A 120 7.49 20.58 -6.54
CA GLU A 120 8.63 20.30 -5.65
C GLU A 120 8.84 18.81 -5.38
N GLY A 121 7.76 18.03 -5.38
CA GLY A 121 7.79 16.60 -5.09
C GLY A 121 7.80 15.77 -6.37
N ILE A 122 6.66 15.73 -7.07
CA ILE A 122 6.41 14.74 -8.12
C ILE A 122 7.34 14.92 -9.33
N LYS A 123 7.32 16.09 -9.96
CA LYS A 123 8.07 16.35 -11.19
C LYS A 123 9.58 16.15 -11.04
N PRO A 124 10.26 16.75 -10.06
CA PRO A 124 11.72 16.61 -9.95
C PRO A 124 12.17 15.28 -9.34
N GLN A 125 11.39 14.69 -8.42
CA GLN A 125 11.87 13.54 -7.64
C GLN A 125 11.48 12.18 -8.21
N VAL A 126 10.33 12.06 -8.90
CA VAL A 126 9.83 10.73 -9.30
C VAL A 126 9.41 10.62 -10.75
N LEU A 127 8.80 11.66 -11.32
CA LEU A 127 8.15 11.56 -12.62
C LEU A 127 9.08 11.08 -13.76
N PRO A 128 10.28 11.65 -13.99
CA PRO A 128 11.20 11.12 -14.98
C PRO A 128 11.95 9.87 -14.46
N ARG A 129 12.22 9.80 -13.15
CA ARG A 129 13.07 8.75 -12.56
C ARG A 129 12.39 7.39 -12.55
N LEU A 130 11.06 7.34 -12.42
CA LEU A 130 10.30 6.09 -12.48
C LEU A 130 10.37 5.47 -13.88
N LEU A 131 10.44 6.27 -14.96
CA LEU A 131 10.53 5.75 -16.33
C LEU A 131 11.85 5.02 -16.62
N ASN A 132 12.88 5.21 -15.81
CA ASN A 132 14.11 4.40 -15.90
C ASN A 132 13.86 2.95 -15.47
N ASP A 133 12.94 2.74 -14.52
CA ASP A 133 12.67 1.43 -13.92
C ASP A 133 11.37 0.81 -14.46
N CYS A 134 10.39 1.63 -14.86
CA CYS A 134 9.04 1.22 -15.25
C CYS A 134 8.45 2.17 -16.30
N LYS A 135 8.44 1.76 -17.58
CA LYS A 135 8.02 2.58 -18.73
C LYS A 135 6.54 2.40 -19.02
N ILE A 136 5.70 2.86 -18.10
CA ILE A 136 4.24 2.67 -18.16
C ILE A 136 3.45 3.92 -18.57
N TYR A 137 4.12 5.06 -18.70
CA TYR A 137 3.50 6.31 -19.16
C TYR A 137 4.48 7.15 -20.00
N SER A 138 3.95 8.14 -20.70
CA SER A 138 4.71 9.24 -21.29
C SER A 138 4.37 10.57 -20.60
N ILE A 139 5.35 11.46 -20.50
CA ILE A 139 5.20 12.77 -19.89
C ILE A 139 4.86 13.77 -20.98
N ASN A 140 3.77 14.53 -20.81
CA ASN A 140 3.44 15.62 -21.71
C ASN A 140 4.31 16.84 -21.38
N LYS A 141 5.26 17.14 -22.27
CA LYS A 141 6.19 18.27 -22.10
C LYS A 141 5.40 19.58 -22.08
N GLY A 142 5.60 20.38 -21.04
CA GLY A 142 4.92 21.68 -20.88
C GLY A 142 3.60 21.65 -20.11
N SER A 143 3.07 20.47 -19.73
CA SER A 143 1.85 20.37 -18.93
C SER A 143 2.10 19.70 -17.56
N ASN A 144 1.07 19.65 -16.73
CA ASN A 144 1.00 18.80 -15.53
C ASN A 144 0.25 17.50 -15.86
N SER A 145 0.52 16.85 -16.99
CA SER A 145 -0.16 15.59 -17.34
C SER A 145 0.78 14.49 -17.84
N ILE A 146 0.30 13.26 -17.72
CA ILE A 146 0.90 12.06 -18.29
C ILE A 146 -0.11 11.36 -19.18
N GLU A 147 0.38 10.55 -20.12
CA GLU A 147 -0.45 9.63 -20.89
C GLU A 147 -0.12 8.19 -20.53
N ILE A 148 -1.16 7.39 -20.31
CA ILE A 148 -1.07 5.97 -19.97
C ILE A 148 -1.94 5.20 -20.94
N LYS A 149 -1.43 4.09 -21.50
CA LYS A 149 -2.26 3.24 -22.35
C LYS A 149 -3.35 2.54 -21.55
N LYS A 150 -4.55 2.42 -22.12
CA LYS A 150 -5.69 1.72 -21.51
C LYS A 150 -5.36 0.28 -21.11
N GLU A 151 -4.59 -0.43 -21.94
CA GLU A 151 -4.13 -1.79 -21.64
C GLU A 151 -3.38 -1.87 -20.29
N ILE A 152 -2.58 -0.86 -19.96
CA ILE A 152 -1.80 -0.81 -18.71
C ILE A 152 -2.73 -0.57 -17.53
N VAL A 153 -3.69 0.35 -17.68
CA VAL A 153 -4.67 0.67 -16.64
C VAL A 153 -5.54 -0.54 -16.33
N GLU A 154 -5.99 -1.25 -17.35
CA GLU A 154 -6.78 -2.47 -17.22
C GLU A 154 -5.99 -3.58 -16.50
N HIS A 155 -4.70 -3.74 -16.83
CA HIS A 155 -3.85 -4.67 -16.10
C HIS A 155 -3.63 -4.27 -14.64
N MET A 156 -3.41 -2.99 -14.36
CA MET A 156 -3.30 -2.48 -12.99
C MET A 156 -4.57 -2.76 -12.20
N LYS A 157 -5.75 -2.56 -12.82
CA LYS A 157 -7.05 -2.85 -12.24
C LYS A 157 -7.20 -4.34 -11.90
N ASN A 158 -6.93 -5.21 -12.88
CA ASN A 158 -7.09 -6.66 -12.72
C ASN A 158 -6.10 -7.28 -11.73
N ASN A 159 -4.94 -6.65 -11.52
CA ASN A 159 -3.90 -7.14 -10.61
C ASN A 159 -3.72 -6.25 -9.37
N LYS A 160 -4.67 -5.34 -9.10
CA LYS A 160 -4.50 -4.26 -8.11
C LYS A 160 -4.04 -4.76 -6.75
N LYS A 161 -4.68 -5.81 -6.21
CA LYS A 161 -4.35 -6.36 -4.89
C LYS A 161 -2.90 -6.87 -4.80
N VAL A 162 -2.44 -7.57 -5.85
CA VAL A 162 -1.09 -8.13 -5.90
C VAL A 162 -0.05 -7.03 -6.05
N LEU A 163 -0.30 -6.09 -6.97
CA LEU A 163 0.59 -4.94 -7.18
C LEU A 163 0.68 -4.05 -5.95
N GLU A 164 -0.44 -3.79 -5.28
CA GLU A 164 -0.48 -3.00 -4.05
C GLU A 164 0.26 -3.69 -2.90
N ALA A 165 0.07 -5.00 -2.73
CA ALA A 165 0.80 -5.77 -1.71
C ALA A 165 2.32 -5.73 -1.96
N ALA A 166 2.75 -5.94 -3.21
CA ALA A 166 4.17 -5.86 -3.59
C ALA A 166 4.76 -4.45 -3.36
N LEU A 167 4.01 -3.40 -3.70
CA LEU A 167 4.40 -2.01 -3.45
C LEU A 167 4.50 -1.69 -1.96
N ASN A 168 3.54 -2.14 -1.16
CA ASN A 168 3.57 -1.96 0.29
C ASN A 168 4.76 -2.69 0.90
N HIS A 169 5.04 -3.92 0.47
CA HIS A 169 6.21 -4.66 0.92
C HIS A 169 7.51 -3.93 0.59
N MET A 170 7.68 -3.48 -0.67
CA MET A 170 8.84 -2.71 -1.09
C MET A 170 9.02 -1.40 -0.31
N ILE A 171 7.92 -0.69 -0.01
CA ILE A 171 7.95 0.51 0.83
C ILE A 171 8.34 0.15 2.27
N ALA A 172 7.80 -0.94 2.84
CA ALA A 172 8.08 -1.37 4.20
C ALA A 172 9.56 -1.74 4.37
N GLU A 173 10.12 -2.57 3.49
CA GLU A 173 11.52 -2.96 3.52
C GLU A 173 12.47 -1.76 3.47
N TYR A 174 12.12 -0.75 2.65
CA TYR A 174 12.89 0.48 2.60
C TYR A 174 12.77 1.28 3.91
N LEU A 175 11.55 1.46 4.42
CA LEU A 175 11.30 2.22 5.63
C LEU A 175 11.91 1.58 6.88
N GLU A 176 11.98 0.25 6.96
CA GLU A 176 12.64 -0.49 8.04
C GLU A 176 14.14 -0.21 8.10
N LYS A 177 14.78 0.09 6.96
CA LYS A 177 16.19 0.53 6.93
C LYS A 177 16.37 1.94 7.49
N CYS A 178 15.37 2.81 7.34
CA CYS A 178 15.44 4.21 7.76
C CYS A 178 14.87 4.45 9.17
N ASN A 179 14.14 3.48 9.73
CA ASN A 179 13.36 3.66 10.96
C ASN A 179 13.44 2.42 11.86
N ALA A 180 13.68 2.63 13.15
CA ALA A 180 13.59 1.58 14.17
C ALA A 180 12.14 1.25 14.61
N SER A 181 11.14 1.62 13.81
CA SER A 181 9.74 1.48 14.20
C SER A 181 9.27 0.05 13.99
N PRO A 182 8.63 -0.61 14.97
CA PRO A 182 8.12 -1.97 14.77
C PRO A 182 6.92 -1.99 13.82
N ASN A 183 6.70 -3.11 13.13
CA ASN A 183 5.52 -3.39 12.31
C ASN A 183 5.23 -2.33 11.23
N ILE A 184 6.25 -1.86 10.50
CA ILE A 184 6.10 -0.82 9.47
C ILE A 184 5.16 -1.29 8.34
N SER A 185 5.23 -2.56 7.95
CA SER A 185 4.33 -3.16 6.96
C SER A 185 2.85 -2.89 7.26
N THR A 186 2.41 -3.12 8.50
CA THR A 186 1.02 -2.88 8.95
C THR A 186 0.60 -1.41 8.93
N LYS A 187 1.55 -0.47 8.95
CA LYS A 187 1.29 0.98 8.92
C LYS A 187 1.01 1.51 7.52
N LEU A 188 1.31 0.71 6.49
CA LEU A 188 1.07 1.04 5.08
C LEU A 188 -0.32 0.59 4.60
N GLU A 189 -1.00 -0.24 5.39
CA GLU A 189 -2.37 -0.68 5.12
C GLU A 189 -3.36 0.46 5.37
N GLU A 190 -4.17 0.81 4.36
CA GLU A 190 -5.22 1.83 4.54
C GLU A 190 -6.33 1.37 5.51
N LYS A 191 -6.54 0.05 5.60
CA LYS A 191 -7.45 -0.60 6.52
C LYS A 191 -6.70 -1.71 7.22
N ILE A 192 -6.40 -1.53 8.50
CA ILE A 192 -5.95 -2.62 9.35
C ILE A 192 -7.17 -3.51 9.56
N ASN A 193 -7.29 -4.56 8.75
CA ASN A 193 -8.26 -5.61 9.02
C ASN A 193 -7.78 -6.34 10.27
N ARG A 194 -8.35 -6.01 11.43
CA ARG A 194 -8.18 -6.84 12.62
C ARG A 194 -8.90 -8.15 12.37
N THR A 195 -8.21 -9.09 11.73
CA THR A 195 -8.65 -10.48 11.69
C THR A 195 -8.39 -11.03 13.08
N THR A 196 -9.39 -10.99 13.95
CA THR A 196 -9.34 -11.84 15.14
C THR A 196 -9.42 -13.26 14.61
N MET A 197 -8.43 -14.10 14.93
CA MET A 197 -8.58 -15.54 14.72
C MET A 197 -9.88 -15.93 15.44
N LYS A 198 -10.87 -16.41 14.70
CA LYS A 198 -12.02 -17.05 15.33
C LYS A 198 -11.43 -18.19 16.15
N LYS A 199 -11.66 -18.22 17.47
CA LYS A 199 -11.36 -19.41 18.26
C LYS A 199 -11.98 -20.58 17.53
N ASP A 200 -11.16 -21.52 17.10
CA ASP A 200 -11.61 -22.70 16.37
C ASP A 200 -12.75 -23.35 17.17
N ALA A 201 -13.95 -23.34 16.61
CA ALA A 201 -15.10 -24.01 17.20
C ALA A 201 -14.81 -25.51 17.40
N THR A 202 -13.87 -26.05 16.63
CA THR A 202 -13.33 -27.40 16.69
C THR A 202 -12.66 -27.71 18.04
N MET A 203 -11.87 -26.78 18.61
CA MET A 203 -11.16 -27.00 19.87
C MET A 203 -12.10 -27.01 21.09
N ASN A 204 -13.15 -26.18 21.07
CA ASN A 204 -14.15 -26.20 22.14
C ASN A 204 -15.01 -27.48 22.11
N LYS A 205 -15.26 -28.04 20.93
CA LYS A 205 -16.00 -29.29 20.78
C LYS A 205 -15.17 -30.49 21.25
N LEU A 206 -13.88 -30.51 20.90
CA LEU A 206 -12.92 -31.53 21.35
C LEU A 206 -12.73 -31.53 22.88
N ASN A 207 -12.58 -30.37 23.51
CA ASN A 207 -12.44 -30.30 24.97
C ASN A 207 -13.69 -30.78 25.70
N HIS A 208 -14.89 -30.48 25.17
CA HIS A 208 -16.15 -30.94 25.77
C HIS A 208 -16.36 -32.45 25.59
N GLU A 209 -15.87 -33.05 24.50
CA GLU A 209 -15.93 -34.51 24.29
C GLU A 209 -14.90 -35.25 25.15
N ILE A 210 -13.74 -34.65 25.45
CA ILE A 210 -12.71 -35.24 26.31
C ILE A 210 -13.10 -35.18 27.80
N ASP A 211 -13.75 -34.10 28.25
CA ASP A 211 -14.16 -33.90 29.65
C ASP A 211 -15.22 -34.90 30.16
N GLY A 212 -15.77 -35.75 29.28
CA GLY A 212 -16.72 -36.82 29.62
C GLY A 212 -16.34 -38.22 29.11
N ALA A 213 -15.20 -38.38 28.44
CA ALA A 213 -14.82 -39.63 27.79
C ALA A 213 -14.08 -40.59 28.72
N THR A 214 -14.39 -41.87 28.61
CA THR A 214 -13.65 -42.94 29.27
C THR A 214 -12.25 -43.10 28.65
N SER A 215 -11.32 -43.67 29.41
CA SER A 215 -9.92 -43.88 28.96
C SER A 215 -9.80 -44.68 27.65
N HIS A 216 -10.80 -45.52 27.34
CA HIS A 216 -10.87 -46.26 26.07
C HIS A 216 -11.30 -45.38 24.89
N GLU A 217 -12.25 -44.46 25.10
CA GLU A 217 -12.72 -43.52 24.08
C GLU A 217 -11.64 -42.50 23.72
N ILE A 218 -10.89 -42.01 24.72
CA ILE A 218 -9.74 -41.12 24.51
C ILE A 218 -8.68 -41.79 23.63
N ARG A 219 -8.41 -43.09 23.83
CA ARG A 219 -7.47 -43.86 23.00
C ARG A 219 -7.92 -43.95 21.54
N ASN A 220 -9.22 -44.15 21.30
CA ASN A 220 -9.76 -44.24 19.95
C ASN A 220 -9.72 -42.88 19.22
N ILE A 221 -10.00 -41.79 19.93
CA ILE A 221 -9.89 -40.41 19.40
C ILE A 221 -8.43 -40.10 19.04
N LEU A 222 -7.47 -40.41 19.92
CA LEU A 222 -6.04 -40.21 19.65
C LEU A 222 -5.54 -41.07 18.47
N THR A 223 -6.04 -42.29 18.32
CA THR A 223 -5.66 -43.18 17.21
C THR A 223 -6.22 -42.68 15.87
N ALA A 224 -7.44 -42.15 15.85
CA ALA A 224 -8.02 -41.51 14.68
C ALA A 224 -7.24 -40.24 14.26
N LEU A 225 -6.83 -39.42 15.24
CA LEU A 225 -6.04 -38.20 15.01
C LEU A 225 -4.61 -38.48 14.51
N ALA A 226 -3.99 -39.58 14.97
CA ALA A 226 -2.70 -40.05 14.47
C ALA A 226 -2.81 -40.49 13.00
N SER A 227 -3.92 -41.14 12.65
CA SER A 227 -4.20 -41.62 11.29
C SER A 227 -4.51 -40.48 10.31
N SER A 228 -5.00 -39.34 10.80
CA SER A 228 -5.29 -38.14 10.00
C SER A 228 -4.12 -37.15 9.90
N GLY A 229 -2.94 -37.48 10.44
CA GLY A 229 -1.73 -36.64 10.36
C GLY A 229 -1.73 -35.40 11.26
N LEU A 230 -2.70 -35.24 12.17
CA LEU A 230 -2.88 -34.05 13.01
C LEU A 230 -2.04 -34.02 14.30
N LEU A 231 -1.41 -35.15 14.67
CA LEU A 231 -0.62 -35.25 15.91
C LEU A 231 0.87 -34.90 15.73
N LEU A 232 1.39 -34.82 14.50
CA LEU A 232 2.81 -34.55 14.25
C LEU A 232 3.19 -33.07 14.44
N GLU A 233 2.26 -32.12 14.29
CA GLU A 233 2.56 -30.69 14.48
C GLU A 233 2.61 -30.27 15.96
N ASN A 234 1.89 -30.95 16.84
CA ASN A 234 1.80 -30.57 18.26
C ASN A 234 2.92 -31.14 19.14
N TYR A 235 3.56 -32.25 18.74
CA TYR A 235 4.70 -32.80 19.51
C TYR A 235 5.97 -31.96 19.30
N ILE A 236 6.15 -31.40 18.09
CA ILE A 236 7.30 -30.56 17.74
C ILE A 236 7.26 -29.21 18.48
N GLN A 237 6.07 -28.69 18.84
CA GLN A 237 5.96 -27.44 19.60
C GLN A 237 6.17 -27.60 21.12
N SER A 238 6.00 -28.80 21.68
CA SER A 238 6.18 -29.03 23.12
C SER A 238 7.61 -29.36 23.56
N GLU A 239 8.51 -29.75 22.63
CA GLU A 239 9.93 -30.01 22.94
C GLU A 239 10.87 -28.82 22.66
N MET A 240 10.32 -27.65 22.27
CA MET A 240 11.10 -26.42 22.04
C MET A 240 10.80 -25.29 23.03
N GLN A 241 10.25 -25.60 24.22
CA GLN A 241 10.11 -24.67 25.35
C GLN A 241 10.84 -25.16 26.59
#